data_AF-A0A9X2B2W9-F1
#
_entry.id   AF-A0A9X2B2W9-F1
#
_cell.length_a   1.000
_cell.length_b   1.000
_cell.length_c   1.000
_cell.angle_alpha   90.00
_cell.angle_beta   90.00
_cell.angle_gamma   90.00
#
_symmetry.space_group_name_H-M   'P 1'
#
loop_
_entity.id
_entity.type
_entity.pdbx_description
1 polymer ?
#
loop_
_entity_poly.entity_id
_entity_poly.type
_entity_poly.pdbx_seq_one_letter_code
_entity_poly.pdbx_strand_id
1 'polypeptide(L)'
;MNWEDGDEYGPGGRALYQDLHRDSDDVATTDLIVEACRAKDRLDRLHKVVSGDVDSWTRIFNEDGGEYVLKLDTAVSEVRQLATTFRHLLTEIQRRQGDVSGGGEDGFAGL
;
A
#
# COMPACT_ATOMS: atom_id res chain seq x y z
N MET A 1 -1.93 -16.50 15.66
CA MET A 1 -1.90 -16.03 14.25
C MET A 1 -0.56 -16.49 13.70
N ASN A 2 -0.57 -17.50 12.83
CA ASN A 2 0.65 -18.15 12.35
C ASN A 2 1.25 -17.27 11.25
N TRP A 3 2.45 -16.74 11.47
CA TRP A 3 3.23 -16.01 10.48
C TRP A 3 4.20 -17.00 9.85
N GLU A 4 3.70 -17.85 8.95
CA GLU A 4 4.59 -18.66 8.12
C GLU A 4 5.21 -17.77 7.05
N ASP A 5 6.54 -17.66 7.09
CA ASP A 5 7.36 -17.22 5.97
C ASP A 5 6.94 -17.99 4.72
N GLY A 6 6.47 -17.31 3.67
CA GLY A 6 6.01 -18.00 2.47
C GLY A 6 5.69 -17.14 1.25
N ASP A 7 5.46 -15.84 1.42
CA ASP A 7 5.30 -14.93 0.29
C ASP A 7 5.66 -13.51 0.72
N GLU A 8 6.54 -12.85 -0.05
CA GLU A 8 6.98 -11.47 0.23
C GLU A 8 5.79 -10.47 0.26
N TYR A 9 4.69 -10.81 -0.43
CA TYR A 9 3.49 -9.99 -0.53
C TYR A 9 2.21 -10.76 -0.20
N GLY A 10 1.26 -10.05 0.42
CA GLY A 10 -0.14 -10.43 0.42
C GLY A 10 -0.78 -10.32 -0.97
N PRO A 11 -2.06 -10.69 -1.12
CA PRO A 11 -2.73 -10.71 -2.42
C PRO A 11 -2.73 -9.34 -3.14
N GLY A 12 -2.91 -8.25 -2.37
CA GLY A 12 -2.95 -6.90 -2.93
C GLY A 12 -1.59 -6.43 -3.41
N GLY A 13 -0.54 -6.65 -2.61
CA GLY A 13 0.84 -6.35 -2.99
C GLY A 13 1.30 -7.17 -4.18
N ARG A 14 0.96 -8.46 -4.26
CA ARG A 14 1.33 -9.30 -5.41
C ARG A 14 0.68 -8.83 -6.71
N ALA A 15 -0.62 -8.53 -6.69
CA ALA A 15 -1.30 -8.00 -7.86
C ALA A 15 -0.67 -6.68 -8.31
N LEU A 16 -0.36 -5.78 -7.35
CA LEU A 16 0.30 -4.52 -7.66
C LEU A 16 1.71 -4.71 -8.26
N TYR A 17 2.48 -5.66 -7.73
CA TYR A 17 3.81 -5.98 -8.27
C TYR A 17 3.71 -6.46 -9.73
N GLN A 18 2.77 -7.36 -10.01
CA GLN A 18 2.54 -7.88 -11.37
C GLN A 18 2.13 -6.78 -12.36
N ASP A 19 1.39 -5.78 -11.90
CA ASP A 19 0.94 -4.67 -12.74
C ASP A 19 2.03 -3.62 -12.98
N LEU A 20 2.90 -3.37 -12.00
CA LEU A 20 3.87 -2.27 -12.06
C LEU A 20 5.27 -2.69 -12.50
N HIS A 21 5.72 -3.89 -12.14
CA HIS A 21 7.10 -4.31 -12.39
C HIS A 21 7.37 -4.50 -13.89
N ARG A 22 8.50 -3.99 -14.36
CA ARG A 22 9.02 -4.20 -15.71
C ARG A 22 10.45 -4.72 -15.62
N ASP A 23 10.81 -5.65 -16.51
CA ASP A 23 12.19 -6.18 -16.59
C ASP A 23 13.23 -5.09 -16.89
N SER A 24 12.80 -3.95 -17.44
CA SER A 24 13.64 -2.79 -17.74
C SER A 24 13.82 -1.80 -16.57
N ASP A 25 13.12 -2.01 -15.45
CA ASP A 25 13.21 -1.11 -14.30
C ASP A 25 14.61 -1.17 -13.68
N ASP A 26 15.15 0.00 -13.31
CA ASP A 26 16.37 0.04 -12.53
C ASP A 26 16.12 -0.45 -11.08
N VAL A 27 17.21 -0.72 -10.35
CA VAL A 27 17.12 -1.21 -8.97
C VAL A 27 16.31 -0.26 -8.09
N ALA A 28 16.50 1.05 -8.25
CA ALA A 28 15.80 2.03 -7.45
C ALA A 28 14.29 2.08 -7.74
N THR A 29 13.87 1.89 -8.98
CA THR A 29 12.44 1.78 -9.34
C THR A 29 11.86 0.47 -8.82
N THR A 30 12.61 -0.63 -8.91
CA THR A 30 12.20 -1.93 -8.36
C THR A 30 11.97 -1.85 -6.85
N ASP A 31 12.88 -1.21 -6.10
CA ASP A 31 12.75 -1.02 -4.65
C ASP A 31 11.52 -0.17 -4.29
N LEU A 32 11.22 0.88 -5.07
CA LEU A 32 10.01 1.68 -4.87
C LEU A 32 8.73 0.85 -5.10
N ILE A 33 8.73 -0.04 -6.09
CA ILE A 33 7.61 -0.96 -6.36
C ILE A 33 7.43 -1.93 -5.20
N VAL A 34 8.51 -2.50 -4.66
CA VAL A 34 8.47 -3.39 -3.48
C VAL A 34 7.82 -2.67 -2.29
N GLU A 35 8.24 -1.44 -2.00
CA GLU A 35 7.67 -0.64 -0.90
C GLU A 35 6.22 -0.25 -1.16
N ALA A 36 5.83 0.03 -2.41
CA ALA A 36 4.43 0.27 -2.77
C ALA A 36 3.56 -0.98 -2.52
N CYS A 37 4.08 -2.18 -2.81
CA CYS A 37 3.39 -3.44 -2.55
C CYS A 37 3.18 -3.68 -1.05
N ARG A 38 4.20 -3.45 -0.24
CA ARG A 38 4.11 -3.52 1.23
C ARG A 38 3.11 -2.51 1.79
N ALA A 39 3.12 -1.28 1.29
CA ALA A 39 2.16 -0.25 1.66
C ALA A 39 0.72 -0.64 1.28
N LYS A 40 0.51 -1.23 0.09
CA LYS A 40 -0.79 -1.74 -0.37
C LYS A 40 -1.34 -2.83 0.56
N ASP A 41 -0.53 -3.84 0.88
CA ASP A 41 -0.96 -4.91 1.79
C ASP A 41 -1.29 -4.38 3.19
N ARG A 42 -0.55 -3.37 3.67
CA ARG A 42 -0.83 -2.76 4.96
C ARG A 42 -2.09 -1.88 4.92
N LEU A 43 -2.36 -1.18 3.82
CA LEU A 43 -3.65 -0.50 3.60
C LEU A 43 -4.81 -1.48 3.57
N ASP A 44 -4.68 -2.65 2.95
CA ASP A 44 -5.73 -3.68 2.93
C ASP A 44 -6.02 -4.22 4.33
N ARG A 45 -4.97 -4.41 5.15
CA ARG A 45 -5.12 -4.80 6.55
C ARG A 45 -5.80 -3.71 7.38
N LEU A 46 -5.36 -2.46 7.24
CA LEU A 46 -5.95 -1.34 7.96
C LEU A 46 -7.40 -1.08 7.53
N HIS A 47 -7.73 -1.26 6.25
CA HIS A 47 -9.10 -1.16 5.77
C HIS A 47 -10.01 -2.15 6.52
N LYS A 48 -9.60 -3.41 6.69
CA LYS A 48 -10.39 -4.39 7.46
C LYS A 48 -10.63 -3.96 8.90
N VAL A 49 -9.69 -3.20 9.47
CA VAL A 49 -9.73 -2.69 10.84
C VAL A 49 -10.68 -1.49 10.95
N VAL A 50 -10.63 -0.55 9.99
CA VAL A 50 -11.43 0.70 10.04
C VAL A 50 -12.78 0.60 9.34
N SER A 51 -13.06 -0.45 8.56
CA SER A 51 -14.38 -0.66 7.94
C SER A 51 -15.47 -1.10 8.91
N GLY A 52 -15.13 -1.34 10.19
CA GLY A 52 -16.10 -1.45 11.28
C GLY A 52 -16.62 -0.07 11.66
N ASP A 53 -17.81 0.25 11.17
CA ASP A 53 -18.54 1.53 11.24
C ASP A 53 -18.95 1.96 12.67
N VAL A 54 -17.99 2.30 13.55
CA VAL A 54 -18.32 2.82 14.89
C VAL A 54 -17.14 3.52 15.57
N ASP A 55 -17.43 4.47 16.47
CA ASP A 55 -16.50 5.06 17.45
C ASP A 55 -15.81 4.02 18.38
N SER A 56 -16.19 2.75 18.27
CA SER A 56 -15.69 1.59 19.00
C SER A 56 -15.70 0.35 18.12
N TRP A 57 -14.57 -0.34 17.99
CA TRP A 57 -14.44 -1.52 17.10
C TRP A 57 -15.31 -2.70 17.55
N THR A 58 -15.44 -2.88 18.88
CA THR A 58 -16.37 -3.84 19.48
C THR A 58 -16.70 -3.42 20.91
N ARG A 59 -17.88 -3.84 21.39
CA ARG A 59 -18.33 -3.71 22.77
C ARG A 59 -18.54 -5.09 23.34
N ILE A 60 -17.87 -5.38 24.45
CA ILE A 60 -17.99 -6.65 25.18
C ILE A 60 -18.72 -6.37 26.48
N PHE A 61 -19.90 -6.98 26.64
CA PHE A 61 -20.66 -6.93 27.89
C PHE A 61 -20.23 -8.09 28.79
N ASN A 62 -20.04 -7.83 30.08
CA ASN A 62 -19.80 -8.89 31.07
C ASN A 62 -21.10 -9.27 31.79
N GLU A 63 -21.10 -10.39 32.49
CA GLU A 63 -22.28 -10.92 33.20
C GLU A 63 -22.75 -10.00 34.35
N ASP A 64 -21.85 -9.15 34.86
CA ASP A 64 -22.12 -8.17 35.93
C ASP A 64 -22.67 -6.83 35.42
N GLY A 65 -22.94 -6.71 34.11
CA GLY A 65 -23.49 -5.50 33.48
C GLY A 65 -22.48 -4.40 33.17
N GLY A 66 -21.18 -4.66 33.33
CA GLY A 66 -20.08 -3.83 32.86
C GLY A 66 -19.79 -3.99 31.37
N GLU A 67 -19.12 -2.99 30.78
CA GLU A 67 -18.78 -2.92 29.36
C GLU A 67 -17.28 -2.68 29.15
N TYR A 68 -16.67 -3.44 28.22
CA TYR A 68 -15.35 -3.15 27.66
C TYR A 68 -15.49 -2.62 26.23
N VAL A 69 -14.87 -1.47 25.98
CA VAL A 69 -14.86 -0.82 24.67
C VAL A 69 -13.46 -0.89 24.07
N LEU A 70 -13.32 -1.58 22.93
CA LEU A 70 -12.06 -1.56 22.18
C LEU A 70 -12.06 -0.36 21.22
N LYS A 71 -11.25 0.65 21.53
CA LYS A 71 -11.05 1.82 20.68
C LYS A 71 -9.80 1.70 19.84
N LEU A 72 -9.89 2.15 18.59
CA LEU A 72 -8.78 2.24 17.65
C LEU A 72 -8.53 3.72 17.33
N ASP A 73 -8.03 4.47 18.31
CA ASP A 73 -7.95 5.93 18.23
C ASP A 73 -7.06 6.42 17.08
N THR A 74 -6.03 5.66 16.69
CA THR A 74 -5.06 6.09 15.68
C THR A 74 -5.24 5.41 14.33
N ALA A 75 -6.05 4.36 14.20
CA ALA A 75 -6.11 3.55 12.99
C ALA A 75 -6.54 4.36 11.75
N VAL A 76 -7.51 5.27 11.90
CA VAL A 76 -7.94 6.16 10.81
C VAL A 76 -6.85 7.15 10.42
N SER A 77 -6.08 7.65 11.39
CA SER A 77 -4.94 8.54 11.13
C SER A 77 -3.84 7.80 10.37
N GLU A 78 -3.49 6.59 10.81
CA GLU A 78 -2.51 5.73 10.15
C GLU A 78 -2.92 5.41 8.70
N VAL A 79 -4.20 5.11 8.45
CA VAL A 79 -4.73 4.91 7.09
C VAL A 79 -4.47 6.14 6.21
N ARG A 80 -4.78 7.34 6.71
CA ARG A 80 -4.60 8.59 5.94
C ARG A 80 -3.13 8.88 5.64
N GLN A 81 -2.25 8.68 6.62
CA GLN A 81 -0.81 8.87 6.45
C GLN A 81 -0.25 7.87 5.45
N LEU A 82 -0.53 6.57 5.62
CA LEU A 82 -0.07 5.54 4.72
C LEU A 82 -0.64 5.70 3.31
N ALA A 83 -1.90 6.10 3.15
CA ALA A 83 -2.51 6.38 1.85
C ALA A 83 -1.84 7.57 1.14
N THR A 84 -1.30 8.53 1.89
CA THR A 84 -0.53 9.64 1.34
C THR A 84 0.83 9.18 0.85
N THR A 85 1.55 8.42 1.67
CA THR A 85 2.82 7.80 1.28
C THR A 85 2.65 6.90 0.06
N PHE A 86 1.61 6.07 0.04
CA PHE A 86 1.31 5.18 -1.07
C PHE A 86 1.08 5.93 -2.39
N ARG A 87 0.32 7.03 -2.37
CA ARG A 87 0.14 7.90 -3.54
C ARG A 87 1.47 8.48 -4.03
N HIS A 88 2.35 8.93 -3.12
CA HIS A 88 3.66 9.44 -3.51
C HIS A 88 4.55 8.37 -4.14
N LEU A 89 4.55 7.14 -3.60
CA LEU A 89 5.27 6.02 -4.20
C LEU A 89 4.79 5.76 -5.63
N LEU A 90 3.46 5.67 -5.85
CA LEU A 90 2.89 5.44 -7.18
C LEU A 90 3.25 6.56 -8.17
N THR A 91 3.15 7.83 -7.76
CA THR A 91 3.52 8.96 -8.60
C THR A 91 5.00 8.91 -9.01
N GLU A 92 5.90 8.60 -8.08
CA GLU A 92 7.34 8.53 -8.37
C GLU A 92 7.68 7.34 -9.28
N ILE A 93 7.06 6.18 -9.06
CA ILE A 93 7.21 5.01 -9.96
C ILE A 93 6.75 5.38 -11.37
N GLN A 94 5.57 5.98 -11.50
CA GLN A 94 5.02 6.39 -12.80
C GLN A 94 5.93 7.41 -13.51
N ARG A 95 6.48 8.38 -12.76
CA ARG A 95 7.41 9.37 -13.31
C ARG A 95 8.66 8.68 -13.86
N ARG A 96 9.29 7.81 -13.08
CA ARG A 96 10.52 7.09 -13.50
C ARG A 96 10.28 6.20 -14.71
N GLN A 97 9.16 5.46 -14.71
CA GLN A 97 8.79 4.59 -15.83
C GLN A 97 8.38 5.36 -17.09
N GLY A 98 7.87 6.59 -16.94
CA GLY A 98 7.61 7.51 -18.04
C GLY A 98 8.89 8.11 -18.63
N ASP A 99 9.82 8.55 -17.78
CA ASP A 99 11.11 9.12 -18.19
C ASP A 99 11.96 8.10 -18.99
N VAL A 100 11.90 6.81 -18.63
CA VAL A 100 12.61 5.72 -19.35
C VAL A 100 12.06 5.51 -20.77
N SER A 101 10.78 5.79 -21.02
CA SER A 101 10.15 5.60 -22.33
C SER A 101 10.41 6.75 -23.31
N GLY A 102 10.91 7.90 -22.84
CA GLY A 102 11.20 9.09 -23.66
C GLY A 102 12.64 9.22 -24.16
N GLY A 103 13.50 8.23 -23.89
CA GLY A 103 14.93 8.27 -24.25
C GLY A 103 15.27 7.75 -25.66
N GLY A 104 14.28 7.29 -26.43
CA GLY A 104 14.45 6.81 -27.79
C GLY A 104 13.70 7.70 -28.77
N GLU A 105 14.44 8.28 -29.73
CA GLU A 105 13.94 9.02 -30.90
C GLU A 105 13.61 10.51 -30.69
N ASP A 106 14.58 11.31 -30.21
CA ASP A 106 14.68 12.72 -30.64
C ASP A 106 15.75 12.85 -31.74
N GLY A 107 15.43 12.21 -32.86
CA GLY A 107 16.18 12.19 -34.10
C GLY A 107 15.35 12.79 -35.25
N PHE A 108 14.83 14.00 -35.06
CA PHE A 108 14.45 14.88 -36.18
C PHE A 108 15.65 15.83 -36.41
N ALA A 109 16.57 15.60 -37.35
CA ALA A 109 16.39 15.48 -38.79
C ALA A 109 15.50 16.61 -39.35
N GLY A 110 16.09 17.79 -39.47
CA GLY A 110 15.65 18.85 -40.38
C GLY A 110 15.26 20.15 -39.69
N LEU A 111 16.24 21.05 -39.51
CA LEU A 111 16.26 22.44 -39.98
C LEU A 111 17.69 22.99 -39.93
#